data_AF-A0A6H5FYF6-F1
#
_entry.id   AF-A0A6H5FYF6-F1
#
_cell.length_a   1.000
_cell.length_b   1.000
_cell.length_c   1.000
_cell.angle_alpha   90.00
_cell.angle_beta   90.00
_cell.angle_gamma   90.00
#
_symmetry.space_group_name_H-M   'P 1'
#
loop_
_entity.id
_entity.type
_entity.pdbx_description
1 polymer ?
#
loop_
_entity_poly.entity_id
_entity_poly.type
_entity_poly.pdbx_seq_one_letter_code
_entity_poly.pdbx_strand_id
1 'polypeptide(L)'
;MSAPPKKQELETEESSSSCESDGDNEECMEYTGNETVNIDFEGRTPSDADFFGIKQLLQQLFLKAHLNLSELAELIIGQQNIGCVVKQSGAEELNEDDVEEEDDDDGLMEVFGVTSVINLSCKRDQEIIGQLRTLLSELANEHATTDIAELIKTVLADPEKPLGLIINERYVNIPCQISVPLLESLRYSV
;
A
#
# COMPACT_ATOMS: atom_id res chain seq x y z
N MET A 1 -42.54 40.97 -27.73
CA MET A 1 -41.85 42.13 -28.35
C MET A 1 -40.80 42.63 -27.39
N SER A 2 -39.61 42.97 -27.91
CA SER A 2 -38.61 43.94 -27.39
C SER A 2 -38.01 43.81 -25.98
N ALA A 3 -36.67 43.86 -25.93
CA ALA A 3 -35.82 44.20 -24.78
C ALA A 3 -35.37 45.69 -24.88
N PRO A 4 -34.28 46.21 -24.27
CA PRO A 4 -33.56 45.88 -23.01
C PRO A 4 -33.45 47.12 -22.05
N PRO A 5 -32.74 47.03 -20.90
CA PRO A 5 -31.34 47.54 -20.74
C PRO A 5 -30.48 46.61 -19.81
N LYS A 6 -29.31 46.91 -19.22
CA LYS A 6 -28.38 48.07 -19.13
C LYS A 6 -26.90 47.57 -18.97
N LYS A 7 -25.92 48.39 -19.34
CA LYS A 7 -24.44 48.23 -19.22
C LYS A 7 -23.86 48.01 -17.79
N GLN A 8 -22.71 47.34 -17.69
CA GLN A 8 -21.58 47.82 -16.87
C GLN A 8 -20.45 48.26 -17.80
N GLU A 9 -19.61 49.19 -17.36
CA GLU A 9 -18.60 49.90 -18.15
C GLU A 9 -17.22 49.73 -17.50
N LEU A 10 -16.20 49.44 -18.34
CA LEU A 10 -14.76 49.73 -18.20
C LEU A 10 -14.04 49.28 -16.89
N GLU A 11 -12.75 48.97 -16.88
CA GLU A 11 -11.62 49.63 -17.56
C GLU A 11 -10.64 48.68 -18.27
N THR A 12 -9.94 49.27 -19.24
CA THR A 12 -8.82 48.71 -20.01
C THR A 12 -7.49 48.93 -19.29
N GLU A 13 -6.58 47.98 -19.40
CA GLU A 13 -5.15 48.29 -19.53
C GLU A 13 -4.57 47.46 -20.68
N GLU A 14 -3.87 48.13 -21.60
CA GLU A 14 -3.23 47.46 -22.73
C GLU A 14 -1.81 47.03 -22.37
N SER A 15 -1.36 45.92 -22.96
CA SER A 15 0.06 45.62 -23.07
C SER A 15 0.32 44.91 -24.38
N SER A 16 0.56 45.73 -25.40
CA SER A 16 1.01 45.28 -26.71
C SER A 16 2.44 44.75 -26.62
N SER A 17 2.61 43.46 -26.90
CA SER A 17 3.92 42.86 -27.18
C SER A 17 3.80 42.02 -28.45
N SER A 18 3.95 42.69 -29.60
CA SER A 18 4.13 42.03 -30.88
C SER A 18 5.53 41.41 -30.93
N CYS A 19 5.64 40.09 -30.78
CA CYS A 19 6.81 39.34 -31.17
C CYS A 19 6.45 38.38 -32.32
N GLU A 20 6.48 38.93 -33.54
CA GLU A 20 6.66 38.11 -34.74
C GLU A 20 8.03 37.44 -34.64
N SER A 21 8.07 36.12 -34.65
CA SER A 21 9.30 35.36 -34.79
C SER A 21 9.01 34.20 -35.73
N ASP A 22 9.63 34.23 -36.91
CA ASP A 22 9.50 33.21 -37.94
C ASP A 22 9.90 31.83 -37.39
N GLY A 23 9.21 30.79 -37.87
CA GLY A 23 9.32 29.44 -37.31
C GLY A 23 10.53 28.65 -37.80
N ASP A 24 10.91 27.68 -36.97
CA ASP A 24 11.42 26.38 -37.41
C ASP A 24 10.64 25.28 -36.69
N ASN A 25 10.55 24.11 -37.33
CA ASN A 25 9.56 23.07 -37.04
C ASN A 25 10.05 22.05 -35.97
N GLU A 26 9.10 21.26 -35.43
CA GLU A 26 9.34 19.94 -34.77
C GLU A 26 10.12 19.95 -33.43
N GLU A 27 9.57 19.53 -32.28
CA GLU A 27 8.22 19.05 -31.92
C GLU A 27 7.85 19.60 -30.53
N CYS A 28 6.90 20.54 -30.44
CA CYS A 28 6.15 20.68 -29.19
C CYS A 28 5.25 19.45 -29.07
N MET A 29 5.61 18.53 -28.17
CA MET A 29 4.80 17.36 -27.82
C MET A 29 3.46 17.82 -27.24
N GLU A 30 2.50 18.08 -28.14
CA GLU A 30 1.12 18.35 -27.78
C GLU A 30 0.59 17.10 -27.09
N TYR A 31 0.37 17.20 -25.77
CA TYR A 31 -0.09 16.09 -24.93
C TYR A 31 -1.51 15.67 -25.38
N THR A 32 -1.58 14.81 -26.39
CA THR A 32 -2.83 14.20 -26.85
C THR A 32 -3.31 13.31 -25.72
N GLY A 33 -4.27 13.81 -24.93
CA GLY A 33 -4.67 13.32 -23.60
C GLY A 33 -5.33 11.94 -23.57
N ASN A 34 -4.65 10.95 -24.13
CA ASN A 34 -5.09 9.60 -24.43
C ASN A 34 -3.99 8.55 -24.22
N GLU A 35 -2.78 8.96 -23.82
CA GLU A 35 -1.70 8.04 -23.41
C GLU A 35 -2.06 7.34 -22.10
N THR A 36 -2.66 6.15 -22.21
CA THR A 36 -2.91 5.28 -21.07
C THR A 36 -1.62 4.57 -20.67
N VAL A 37 -0.94 5.06 -19.64
CA VAL A 37 0.17 4.35 -19.00
C VAL A 37 -0.39 3.09 -18.34
N ASN A 38 -0.07 1.92 -18.93
CA ASN A 38 -0.43 0.64 -18.34
C ASN A 38 0.60 0.28 -17.27
N ILE A 39 0.20 0.37 -16.00
CA ILE A 39 0.98 -0.06 -14.86
C ILE A 39 0.54 -1.47 -14.48
N ASP A 40 1.43 -2.44 -14.70
CA ASP A 40 1.24 -3.82 -14.23
C ASP A 40 1.81 -3.99 -12.81
N PHE A 41 1.09 -4.77 -12.00
CA PHE A 41 1.47 -5.08 -10.61
C PHE A 41 1.60 -6.59 -10.43
N GLU A 42 2.63 -7.01 -9.71
CA GLU A 42 2.92 -8.41 -9.45
C GLU A 42 3.19 -8.70 -7.97
N GLY A 43 2.89 -9.93 -7.56
CA GLY A 43 3.20 -10.45 -6.23
C GLY A 43 4.58 -11.10 -6.21
N ARG A 44 5.56 -10.51 -5.52
CA ARG A 44 6.88 -11.12 -5.26
C ARG A 44 6.96 -11.66 -3.83
N THR A 45 7.87 -12.59 -3.56
CA THR A 45 8.18 -13.02 -2.19
C THR A 45 8.79 -11.84 -1.40
N PRO A 46 8.42 -11.62 -0.12
CA PRO A 46 9.04 -10.58 0.70
C PRO A 46 10.56 -10.79 0.84
N SER A 47 11.31 -9.69 0.87
CA SER A 47 12.76 -9.62 1.02
C SER A 47 13.16 -8.57 2.06
N ASP A 48 14.44 -8.55 2.47
CA ASP A 48 14.92 -7.58 3.48
C ASP A 48 14.78 -6.11 3.01
N ALA A 49 14.82 -5.86 1.70
CA ALA A 49 14.57 -4.54 1.10
C ALA A 49 13.13 -4.04 1.32
N ASP A 50 12.18 -4.96 1.52
CA ASP A 50 10.75 -4.65 1.67
C ASP A 50 10.38 -4.19 3.09
N PHE A 51 11.32 -4.22 4.03
CA PHE A 51 11.09 -3.94 5.45
C PHE A 51 10.36 -2.63 5.69
N PHE A 52 10.80 -1.54 5.05
CA PHE A 52 10.21 -0.22 5.26
C PHE A 52 8.79 -0.12 4.69
N GLY A 53 8.56 -0.60 3.46
CA GLY A 53 7.23 -0.59 2.83
C GLY A 53 6.23 -1.50 3.56
N ILE A 54 6.64 -2.71 3.97
CA ILE A 54 5.80 -3.59 4.80
C ILE A 54 5.47 -2.90 6.13
N LYS A 55 6.45 -2.29 6.81
CA LYS A 55 6.24 -1.58 8.07
C LYS A 55 5.29 -0.39 7.93
N GLN A 56 5.35 0.35 6.83
CA GLN A 56 4.45 1.47 6.53
C GLN A 56 2.99 0.98 6.35
N LEU A 57 2.77 -0.10 5.60
CA LEU A 57 1.46 -0.74 5.46
C LEU A 57 0.93 -1.26 6.80
N LEU A 58 1.77 -1.90 7.61
CA LEU A 58 1.41 -2.35 8.96
C LEU A 58 1.05 -1.18 9.89
N GLN A 59 1.71 -0.03 9.76
CA GLN A 59 1.37 1.18 10.52
C GLN A 59 -0.01 1.73 10.15
N GLN A 60 -0.39 1.65 8.87
CA GLN A 60 -1.72 2.02 8.39
C GLN A 60 -2.80 1.03 8.86
N LEU A 61 -2.51 -0.27 8.90
CA LEU A 61 -3.41 -1.30 9.42
C LEU A 61 -3.62 -1.18 10.94
N PHE A 62 -2.57 -0.87 11.70
CA PHE A 62 -2.54 -0.89 13.16
C PHE A 62 -2.48 0.51 13.82
N LEU A 63 -3.01 1.55 13.16
CA LEU A 63 -2.94 2.98 13.55
C LEU A 63 -3.14 3.34 15.04
N LYS A 64 -3.86 2.53 15.82
CA LYS A 64 -4.16 2.76 17.24
C LYS A 64 -3.60 1.69 18.19
N ALA A 65 -2.95 0.66 17.67
CA ALA A 65 -2.46 -0.44 18.47
C ALA A 65 -0.98 -0.23 18.84
N HIS A 66 -0.64 -0.50 20.11
CA HIS A 66 0.73 -0.47 20.59
C HIS A 66 1.45 -1.79 20.27
N LEU A 67 1.76 -2.00 18.99
CA LEU A 67 2.50 -3.16 18.48
C LEU A 67 3.93 -2.79 18.08
N ASN A 68 4.87 -3.72 18.25
CA ASN A 68 6.20 -3.60 17.65
C ASN A 68 6.15 -3.92 16.14
N LEU A 69 5.81 -2.91 15.33
CA LEU A 69 5.67 -3.07 13.88
C LEU A 69 6.99 -3.44 13.16
N SER A 70 8.15 -3.13 13.74
CA SER A 70 9.44 -3.56 13.19
C SER A 70 9.61 -5.08 13.32
N GLU A 71 9.39 -5.64 14.52
CA GLU A 71 9.43 -7.10 14.76
C GLU A 71 8.35 -7.83 13.95
N LEU A 72 7.21 -7.18 13.70
CA LEU A 72 6.16 -7.71 12.83
C LEU A 72 6.58 -7.78 11.35
N ALA A 73 7.26 -6.75 10.84
CA ALA A 73 7.79 -6.74 9.47
C ALA A 73 8.95 -7.74 9.30
N GLU A 74 9.89 -7.79 10.25
CA GLU A 74 10.96 -8.80 10.32
C GLU A 74 10.37 -10.22 10.38
N LEU A 75 9.29 -10.43 11.15
CA LEU A 75 8.61 -11.72 11.20
C LEU A 75 8.04 -12.11 9.85
N ILE A 76 7.35 -11.20 9.14
CA ILE A 76 6.79 -11.47 7.81
C ILE A 76 7.88 -11.80 6.78
N ILE A 77 8.98 -11.06 6.76
CA ILE A 77 10.12 -11.30 5.85
C ILE A 77 10.82 -12.62 6.20
N GLY A 78 11.00 -12.91 7.49
CA GLY A 78 11.60 -14.15 7.97
C GLY A 78 10.78 -15.42 7.71
N GLN A 79 9.55 -15.32 7.21
CA GLN A 79 8.73 -16.47 6.80
C GLN A 79 9.04 -16.91 5.37
N GLN A 80 10.02 -17.81 5.24
CA GLN A 80 10.44 -18.34 3.94
C GLN A 80 9.26 -18.93 3.13
N ASN A 81 8.97 -18.34 1.98
CA ASN A 81 7.90 -18.67 1.02
C ASN A 81 6.45 -18.48 1.51
N ILE A 82 6.20 -17.84 2.65
CA ILE A 82 4.83 -17.53 3.10
C ILE A 82 4.54 -16.04 2.89
N GLY A 83 3.60 -15.77 1.99
CA GLY A 83 3.16 -14.42 1.68
C GLY A 83 3.84 -13.81 0.45
N CYS A 84 3.36 -12.64 0.10
CA CYS A 84 3.79 -11.86 -1.05
C CYS A 84 3.63 -10.35 -0.80
N VAL A 85 4.54 -9.57 -1.41
CA VAL A 85 4.48 -8.12 -1.53
C VAL A 85 4.04 -7.74 -2.93
N VAL A 86 3.25 -6.68 -3.06
CA VAL A 86 2.84 -6.11 -4.34
C VAL A 86 3.87 -5.06 -4.76
N LYS A 87 4.46 -5.26 -5.93
CA LYS A 87 5.38 -4.30 -6.58
C LYS A 87 4.92 -4.02 -8.00
N GLN A 88 5.38 -2.91 -8.57
CA GLN A 88 5.23 -2.63 -9.99
C GLN A 88 6.16 -3.56 -10.81
N SER A 89 5.60 -4.19 -11.84
CA SER A 89 6.36 -5.01 -12.80
C SER A 89 7.32 -4.11 -13.59
N GLY A 90 8.56 -4.56 -13.79
CA GLY A 90 9.60 -3.79 -14.51
C GLY A 90 10.36 -2.76 -13.66
N ALA A 91 9.92 -2.45 -12.43
CA ALA A 91 10.62 -1.54 -11.53
C ALA A 91 11.94 -2.11 -10.93
N GLU A 92 12.47 -3.21 -11.48
CA GLU A 92 13.77 -3.79 -11.09
C GLU A 92 14.94 -3.27 -11.96
N GLU A 93 14.67 -2.48 -13.01
CA GLU A 93 15.72 -1.96 -13.92
C GLU A 93 16.25 -0.56 -13.54
N LEU A 94 15.67 0.11 -12.55
CA LEU A 94 16.24 1.33 -11.95
C LEU A 94 17.32 0.91 -10.95
N ASN A 95 18.56 0.81 -11.46
CA ASN A 95 19.73 0.44 -10.68
C ASN A 95 20.07 1.55 -9.66
N GLU A 96 20.76 1.16 -8.59
CA GLU A 96 21.29 2.06 -7.54
C GLU A 96 22.27 3.14 -8.07
N ASP A 97 22.67 3.06 -9.34
CA ASP A 97 23.57 3.98 -10.04
C ASP A 97 22.85 5.10 -10.85
N ASP A 98 21.53 4.99 -11.10
CA ASP A 98 20.75 5.97 -11.91
C ASP A 98 19.89 6.93 -11.06
N VAL A 99 19.89 6.78 -9.73
CA VAL A 99 19.40 7.82 -8.81
C VAL A 99 20.44 8.94 -8.71
N GLU A 100 20.33 9.93 -9.60
CA GLU A 100 20.91 11.25 -9.31
C GLU A 100 20.35 11.74 -7.97
N GLU A 101 21.21 12.30 -7.11
CA GLU A 101 20.84 12.72 -5.74
C GLU A 101 19.90 13.94 -5.76
N GLU A 102 18.61 13.70 -6.01
CA GLU A 102 17.53 14.59 -5.59
C GLU A 102 17.16 14.25 -4.13
N ASP A 103 17.19 15.27 -3.26
CA ASP A 103 17.23 15.20 -1.78
C ASP A 103 15.94 14.69 -1.08
N ASP A 104 15.08 13.92 -1.75
CA ASP A 104 13.82 13.37 -1.22
C ASP A 104 13.75 11.82 -1.37
N ASP A 105 13.11 11.18 -0.40
CA ASP A 105 12.98 9.76 0.04
C ASP A 105 12.76 8.61 -1.01
N ASP A 106 13.11 8.79 -2.28
CA ASP A 106 12.52 8.06 -3.42
C ASP A 106 13.31 6.81 -3.88
N GLY A 107 14.47 6.50 -3.27
CA GLY A 107 15.27 5.31 -3.56
C GLY A 107 14.70 3.99 -3.01
N LEU A 108 13.47 3.98 -2.51
CA LEU A 108 12.85 2.85 -1.85
C LEU A 108 12.01 2.02 -2.84
N MET A 109 12.27 0.71 -2.95
CA MET A 109 11.37 -0.21 -3.68
C MET A 109 9.95 -0.14 -3.11
N GLU A 110 9.04 0.58 -3.78
CA GLU A 110 7.69 0.81 -3.28
C GLU A 110 6.90 -0.50 -3.17
N VAL A 111 6.59 -0.88 -1.93
CA VAL A 111 5.68 -1.99 -1.63
C VAL A 111 4.26 -1.44 -1.52
N PHE A 112 3.45 -1.70 -2.53
CA PHE A 112 2.08 -1.18 -2.62
C PHE A 112 1.05 -2.01 -1.84
N GLY A 113 1.44 -3.18 -1.34
CA GLY A 113 0.60 -4.08 -0.57
C GLY A 113 1.36 -5.29 -0.04
N VAL A 114 0.83 -5.91 1.01
CA VAL A 114 1.39 -7.10 1.67
C VAL A 114 0.29 -8.10 1.98
N THR A 115 0.55 -9.37 1.68
CA THR A 115 -0.35 -10.49 1.98
C THR A 115 0.45 -11.61 2.63
N SER A 116 0.21 -11.96 3.89
CA SER A 116 0.92 -13.04 4.60
C SER A 116 0.03 -13.72 5.65
N VAL A 117 0.47 -14.87 6.18
CA VAL A 117 -0.18 -15.57 7.31
C VAL A 117 0.81 -15.71 8.46
N ILE A 118 0.51 -15.11 9.60
CA ILE A 118 1.29 -15.22 10.83
C ILE A 118 0.73 -16.37 11.69
N ASN A 119 1.59 -17.32 12.09
CA ASN A 119 1.20 -18.39 13.00
C ASN A 119 1.07 -17.87 14.44
N LEU A 120 -0.11 -18.00 15.04
CA LEU A 120 -0.41 -17.60 16.42
C LEU A 120 -0.46 -18.78 17.43
N SER A 121 -0.28 -20.02 16.98
CA SER A 121 -0.28 -21.23 17.82
C SER A 121 1.11 -21.53 18.40
N CYS A 122 2.15 -21.37 17.58
CA CYS A 122 3.53 -21.69 17.94
C CYS A 122 4.33 -20.41 18.16
N LYS A 123 5.19 -20.41 19.19
CA LYS A 123 6.02 -19.29 19.70
C LYS A 123 5.26 -18.31 20.61
N ARG A 124 5.15 -18.67 21.89
CA ARG A 124 4.94 -17.68 22.99
C ARG A 124 6.20 -16.87 23.30
N ASP A 125 7.32 -17.18 22.64
CA ASP A 125 8.65 -16.63 22.91
C ASP A 125 8.96 -15.34 22.11
N GLN A 126 8.10 -14.98 21.14
CA GLN A 126 8.18 -13.69 20.42
C GLN A 126 7.16 -12.72 21.01
N GLU A 127 7.59 -11.52 21.35
CA GLU A 127 6.76 -10.55 22.06
C GLU A 127 5.59 -10.09 21.19
N ILE A 128 5.85 -9.86 19.90
CA ILE A 128 4.82 -9.44 18.93
C ILE A 128 3.63 -10.42 18.84
N ILE A 129 3.86 -11.72 18.99
CA ILE A 129 2.79 -12.74 18.99
C ILE A 129 1.91 -12.59 20.24
N GLY A 130 2.51 -12.30 21.40
CA GLY A 130 1.80 -11.99 22.63
C GLY A 130 0.97 -10.70 22.52
N GLN A 131 1.55 -9.65 21.93
CA GLN A 131 0.89 -8.37 21.67
C GLN A 131 -0.31 -8.54 20.72
N LEU A 132 -0.14 -9.23 19.58
CA LEU A 132 -1.21 -9.52 18.62
C LEU A 132 -2.37 -10.30 19.24
N ARG A 133 -2.08 -11.34 20.04
CA ARG A 133 -3.11 -12.15 20.71
C ARG A 133 -3.87 -11.36 21.78
N THR A 134 -3.21 -10.40 22.43
CA THR A 134 -3.82 -9.47 23.37
C THR A 134 -4.74 -8.51 22.64
N LEU A 135 -4.25 -7.85 21.58
CA LEU A 135 -5.01 -6.93 20.73
C LEU A 135 -6.28 -7.58 20.16
N LEU A 136 -6.18 -8.80 19.61
CA LEU A 136 -7.33 -9.55 19.10
C LEU A 136 -8.37 -9.84 20.19
N SER A 137 -7.92 -10.07 21.43
CA SER A 137 -8.81 -10.29 22.58
C SER A 137 -9.48 -9.00 23.05
N GLU A 138 -8.76 -7.87 23.03
CA GLU A 138 -9.27 -6.54 23.38
C GLU A 138 -10.33 -6.08 22.37
N LEU A 139 -10.01 -6.11 21.08
CA LEU A 139 -10.94 -5.77 20.00
C LEU A 139 -12.20 -6.65 20.02
N ALA A 140 -12.05 -7.95 20.32
CA ALA A 140 -13.19 -8.85 20.47
C ALA A 140 -14.08 -8.49 21.67
N ASN A 141 -13.50 -8.05 22.80
CA ASN A 141 -14.28 -7.60 23.96
C ASN A 141 -14.95 -6.24 23.74
N GLU A 142 -14.34 -5.34 22.96
CA GLU A 142 -14.85 -3.98 22.74
C GLU A 142 -15.92 -3.91 21.63
N HIS A 143 -15.79 -4.75 20.59
CA HIS A 143 -16.58 -4.59 19.37
C HIS A 143 -17.40 -5.82 18.95
N ALA A 144 -17.09 -7.03 19.45
CA ALA A 144 -17.81 -8.24 19.05
C ALA A 144 -18.98 -8.57 19.98
N THR A 145 -19.93 -9.38 19.50
CA THR A 145 -20.96 -9.99 20.34
C THR A 145 -20.35 -11.03 21.28
N THR A 146 -21.00 -11.28 22.43
CA THR A 146 -20.51 -12.20 23.47
C THR A 146 -20.07 -13.56 22.90
N ASP A 147 -20.91 -14.18 22.06
CA ASP A 147 -20.63 -15.49 21.44
C ASP A 147 -19.35 -15.48 20.58
N ILE A 148 -19.11 -14.38 19.84
CA ILE A 148 -17.91 -14.21 19.00
C ILE A 148 -16.69 -13.94 19.88
N ALA A 149 -16.83 -13.15 20.95
CA ALA A 149 -15.75 -12.90 21.89
C ALA A 149 -15.33 -14.18 22.65
N GLU A 150 -16.28 -15.04 23.01
CA GLU A 150 -16.01 -16.37 23.58
C GLU A 150 -15.36 -17.31 22.56
N LEU A 151 -15.82 -17.32 21.31
CA LEU A 151 -15.19 -18.08 20.24
C LEU A 151 -13.73 -17.67 20.00
N ILE A 152 -13.46 -16.36 19.90
CA ILE A 152 -12.09 -15.83 19.70
C ILE A 152 -11.19 -16.21 20.87
N LYS A 153 -11.65 -16.04 22.12
CA LYS A 153 -10.91 -16.48 23.31
C LYS A 153 -10.62 -17.98 23.29
N THR A 154 -11.59 -18.80 22.90
CA THR A 154 -11.46 -20.26 22.81
C THR A 154 -10.42 -20.66 21.76
N VAL A 155 -10.51 -20.08 20.56
CA VAL A 155 -9.58 -20.34 19.44
C VAL A 155 -8.17 -19.86 19.76
N LEU A 156 -8.00 -18.71 20.42
CA LEU A 156 -6.70 -18.24 20.89
C LEU A 156 -6.13 -19.15 21.99
N ALA A 157 -6.96 -19.61 22.94
CA ALA A 157 -6.51 -20.39 24.09
C ALA A 157 -6.03 -21.81 23.75
N ASP A 158 -6.52 -22.39 22.66
CA ASP A 158 -6.22 -23.76 22.23
C ASP A 158 -4.81 -23.87 21.59
N PRO A 159 -3.84 -24.54 22.21
CA PRO A 159 -2.48 -24.67 21.67
C PRO A 159 -2.34 -25.84 20.66
N GLU A 160 -3.32 -26.75 20.60
CA GLU A 160 -3.24 -27.96 19.78
C GLU A 160 -3.72 -27.71 18.33
N LYS A 161 -4.50 -26.64 18.11
CA LYS A 161 -4.99 -26.27 16.78
C LYS A 161 -4.06 -25.24 16.11
N PRO A 162 -3.72 -25.42 14.81
CA PRO A 162 -3.03 -24.39 14.05
C PRO A 162 -3.96 -23.18 13.82
N LEU A 163 -3.46 -21.99 14.13
CA LEU A 163 -4.16 -20.72 14.03
C LEU A 163 -3.27 -19.74 13.26
N GLY A 164 -3.74 -19.34 12.07
CA GLY A 164 -3.11 -18.31 11.26
C GLY A 164 -3.88 -16.99 11.34
N LEU A 165 -3.18 -15.89 11.59
CA LEU A 165 -3.67 -14.54 11.35
C LEU A 165 -3.28 -14.11 9.93
N ILE A 166 -4.26 -13.92 9.06
CA ILE A 166 -4.03 -13.39 7.72
C ILE A 166 -3.88 -11.87 7.82
N ILE A 167 -2.75 -11.35 7.33
CA ILE A 167 -2.58 -9.92 7.04
C ILE A 167 -2.74 -9.75 5.53
N ASN A 168 -3.65 -8.88 5.12
CA ASN A 168 -3.87 -8.49 3.73
C ASN A 168 -4.15 -6.99 3.71
N GLU A 169 -3.14 -6.20 3.38
CA GLU A 169 -3.19 -4.74 3.38
C GLU A 169 -2.61 -4.20 2.07
N ARG A 170 -3.14 -3.09 1.56
CA ARG A 170 -2.71 -2.47 0.31
C ARG A 170 -3.16 -1.01 0.22
N TYR A 171 -2.45 -0.21 -0.56
CA TYR A 171 -2.90 1.15 -0.81
C TYR A 171 -4.24 1.19 -1.58
N VAL A 172 -5.01 2.25 -1.31
CA VAL A 172 -6.39 2.44 -1.80
C VAL A 172 -6.44 2.65 -3.32
N ASN A 173 -5.37 3.22 -3.90
CA ASN A 173 -5.20 3.41 -5.35
C ASN A 173 -4.99 2.08 -6.12
N ILE A 174 -4.58 1.00 -5.44
CA ILE A 174 -4.36 -0.30 -6.10
C ILE A 174 -5.70 -0.95 -6.48
N PRO A 175 -5.82 -1.55 -7.69
CA PRO A 175 -7.03 -2.27 -8.09
C PRO A 175 -7.34 -3.46 -7.16
N CYS A 176 -8.61 -3.66 -6.79
CA CYS A 176 -9.01 -4.77 -5.91
C CYS A 176 -8.85 -6.16 -6.55
N GLN A 177 -8.75 -6.22 -7.87
CA GLN A 177 -8.60 -7.43 -8.67
C GLN A 177 -7.31 -8.18 -8.31
N ILE A 178 -6.25 -7.48 -7.90
CA ILE A 178 -4.97 -8.09 -7.51
C ILE A 178 -5.07 -8.95 -6.24
N SER A 179 -6.03 -8.66 -5.35
CA SER A 179 -6.18 -9.40 -4.08
C SER A 179 -6.51 -10.88 -4.30
N VAL A 180 -7.15 -11.24 -5.42
CA VAL A 180 -7.51 -12.63 -5.74
C VAL A 180 -6.26 -13.50 -5.99
N PRO A 181 -5.38 -13.22 -6.98
CA PRO A 181 -4.19 -14.03 -7.20
C PRO A 181 -3.20 -14.03 -6.02
N LEU A 182 -3.12 -12.94 -5.23
CA LEU A 182 -2.29 -12.89 -4.03
C LEU A 182 -2.77 -13.87 -2.94
N LEU A 183 -4.09 -13.93 -2.70
CA LEU A 183 -4.69 -14.89 -1.76
C LEU A 183 -4.67 -16.33 -2.30
N GLU A 184 -4.76 -16.53 -3.62
CA GLU A 184 -4.58 -17.85 -4.22
C GLU A 184 -3.13 -18.33 -4.11
N SER A 185 -2.14 -17.46 -4.31
CA SER A 185 -0.72 -17.75 -4.06
C SER A 185 -0.50 -18.20 -2.63
N LEU A 186 -1.04 -17.44 -1.66
CA LEU A 186 -0.98 -17.74 -0.23
C LEU A 186 -1.54 -19.13 0.12
N ARG A 187 -2.59 -19.58 -0.56
CA ARG A 187 -3.19 -20.92 -0.39
C ARG A 187 -2.27 -22.06 -0.82
N TYR A 188 -1.30 -21.81 -1.71
CA TYR A 188 -0.30 -22.82 -2.11
C TYR A 188 0.95 -22.81 -1.22
N SER A 189 1.13 -21.77 -0.41
CA SER A 189 2.28 -21.58 0.49
C SER A 189 2.05 -22.05 1.94
N VAL A 190 0.82 -22.39 2.33
CA VAL A 190 0.41 -22.70 3.72
C VAL A 190 -0.23 -24.10 3.81
#